data_AF-A0A8J8JQ62-F1
#
_entry.id   AF-A0A8J8JQ62-F1
#
_cell.length_a   1.000
_cell.length_b   1.000
_cell.length_c   1.000
_cell.angle_alpha   90.00
_cell.angle_beta   90.00
_cell.angle_gamma   90.00
#
_symmetry.space_group_name_H-M   'P 1'
#
loop_
_entity.id
_entity.type
_entity.pdbx_description
1 polymer ?
#
loop_
_entity_poly.entity_id
_entity_poly.type
_entity_poly.pdbx_seq_one_letter_code
_entity_poly.pdbx_strand_id
1 'polypeptide(L)' 'MEEVTSTTLHQFGSGLLIEIIGVDERGDIAVETIEFEVLELEGKIVTPREEIPSEYEDQIRATLSEQSYSISDK' A
#
# COMPACT_ATOMS: atom_id res chain seq x y z
N MET A 1 17.94 0.54 8.06
CA MET A 1 16.55 1.03 7.89
C MET A 1 16.50 1.58 6.50
N GLU A 2 15.62 1.04 5.67
CA GLU A 2 15.51 1.46 4.27
C GLU A 2 14.83 2.84 4.23
N GLU A 3 15.37 3.75 3.42
CA GLU A 3 14.69 5.01 3.13
C GLU A 3 13.66 4.74 2.04
N VAL A 4 12.37 5.01 2.31
CA VAL A 4 11.32 4.90 1.30
C VAL A 4 11.52 6.01 0.28
N THR A 5 11.80 5.63 -0.96
CA THR A 5 12.05 6.56 -2.08
C THR A 5 10.84 6.72 -2.98
N SER A 6 9.94 5.74 -3.00
CA SER A 6 8.72 5.79 -3.80
C SER A 6 7.62 4.93 -3.20
N THR A 7 6.38 5.36 -3.37
CA THR A 7 5.18 4.57 -3.09
C THR A 7 4.22 4.75 -4.24
N THR A 8 3.80 3.66 -4.86
CA THR A 8 2.88 3.68 -6.01
C THR A 8 1.65 2.84 -5.73
N LEU A 9 0.49 3.36 -6.09
CA LEU A 9 -0.79 2.66 -5.99
C LEU A 9 -1.27 2.26 -7.38
N HIS A 10 -1.62 0.99 -7.53
CA HIS A 10 -2.14 0.40 -8.76
C HIS A 10 -3.51 -0.19 -8.50
N GLN A 11 -4.47 0.06 -9.40
CA GLN A 11 -5.78 -0.58 -9.38
C GLN A 11 -5.92 -1.51 -10.59
N PHE A 12 -6.32 -2.77 -10.35
CA PHE A 12 -6.48 -3.80 -11.38
C PHE A 12 -7.77 -4.58 -11.13
N GLY A 13 -8.80 -4.31 -11.95
CA GLY A 13 -10.11 -4.91 -11.76
C GLY A 13 -10.68 -4.58 -10.38
N SER A 14 -10.98 -5.62 -9.58
CA SER A 14 -11.43 -5.51 -8.19
C SER A 14 -10.29 -5.58 -7.15
N GLY A 15 -9.04 -5.47 -7.59
CA GLY A 15 -7.85 -5.46 -6.73
C GLY A 15 -7.16 -4.10 -6.72
N LEU A 16 -6.41 -3.86 -5.64
CA LEU A 16 -5.53 -2.72 -5.48
C LEU A 16 -4.20 -3.21 -4.92
N LEU A 17 -3.09 -2.62 -5.37
CA LEU A 17 -1.73 -3.01 -5.00
C LEU A 17 -0.99 -1.72 -4.67
N ILE A 18 -0.31 -1.72 -3.53
CA ILE A 18 0.64 -0.68 -3.17
C ILE A 18 2.03 -1.27 -3.25
N GLU A 19 2.88 -0.65 -4.06
CA GLU A 19 4.30 -0.97 -4.18
C GLU A 19 5.11 0.11 -3.44
N ILE A 20 6.00 -0.33 -2.56
CA ILE A 20 6.88 0.52 -1.77
C ILE A 20 8.31 0.20 -2.17
N ILE A 21 9.04 1.21 -2.63
CA ILE A 21 10.43 1.06 -3.06
C ILE A 21 11.34 1.75 -2.04
N GLY A 22 12.14 0.93 -1.36
CA GLY A 22 13.14 1.34 -0.39
C GLY A 22 14.56 1.25 -0.94
N VAL A 23 15.46 2.08 -0.43
CA VAL A 23 16.90 1.97 -0.68
C VAL A 23 17.63 1.96 0.66
N ASP A 24 18.57 1.03 0.83
CA ASP A 24 19.40 0.97 2.03
C ASP A 24 20.64 1.88 1.94
N GLU A 25 21.41 1.99 3.04
CA GLU A 25 22.62 2.83 3.10
C GLU A 25 23.73 2.39 2.12
N ARG A 26 23.63 1.17 1.57
CA ARG A 26 24.58 0.59 0.61
C ARG A 26 24.11 0.81 -0.83
N GLY A 27 22.91 1.37 -1.03
CA GLY A 27 22.29 1.56 -2.33
C GLY A 27 21.57 0.31 -2.85
N ASP A 28 21.40 -0.71 -2.02
CA ASP A 28 20.61 -1.89 -2.37
C ASP A 28 19.12 -1.50 -2.38
N ILE A 29 18.42 -1.89 -3.44
CA ILE A 29 16.99 -1.59 -3.64
C ILE A 29 16.16 -2.77 -3.13
N ALA A 30 15.18 -2.47 -2.29
CA ALA A 30 14.16 -3.41 -1.86
C ALA A 30 12.78 -2.93 -2.33
N VAL A 31 11.89 -3.90 -2.57
CA VAL A 31 10.51 -3.63 -2.97
C VAL A 31 9.60 -4.45 -2.07
N GLU A 32 8.64 -3.78 -1.45
CA GLU A 32 7.57 -4.40 -0.68
C GLU A 32 6.23 -4.16 -1.37
N THR A 33 5.37 -5.18 -1.40
CA THR A 33 4.10 -5.13 -2.12
C THR A 33 2.95 -5.55 -1.23
N ILE A 34 1.93 -4.70 -1.13
CA ILE A 34 0.76 -4.96 -0.31
C ILE A 34 -0.47 -4.99 -1.22
N GLU A 35 -1.14 -6.15 -1.25
CA GLU A 35 -2.36 -6.35 -1.99
C GLU A 35 -3.61 -6.06 -1.15
N PHE A 36 -4.61 -5.49 -1.80
CA PHE A 36 -5.91 -5.18 -1.26
C PHE A 36 -7.01 -5.71 -2.18
N GLU A 37 -8.10 -6.16 -1.57
CA GLU A 37 -9.36 -6.40 -2.25
C GLU A 37 -10.25 -5.16 -2.16
N VAL A 38 -10.87 -4.77 -3.27
CA VAL A 38 -11.85 -3.69 -3.29
C VAL A 38 -13.23 -4.26 -2.96
N LEU A 39 -13.75 -3.90 -1.79
CA LEU A 39 -15.08 -4.32 -1.33
C LEU A 39 -16.18 -3.48 -1.97
N GLU A 40 -15.93 -2.18 -2.14
CA GLU A 40 -16.87 -1.24 -2.76
C GLU A 40 -16.11 -0.21 -3.60
N LEU A 41 -16.36 -0.19 -4.91
CA LEU A 41 -15.67 0.72 -5.84
C LEU A 41 -16.11 2.18 -5.69
N GLU A 42 -17.41 2.42 -5.49
CA GLU A 42 -17.95 3.79 -5.34
C GLU A 42 -17.57 4.41 -3.99
N GLY A 43 -17.70 3.63 -2.91
CA GLY A 43 -17.23 4.01 -1.58
C GLY A 43 -15.71 3.94 -1.39
N LYS A 44 -14.97 3.42 -2.38
CA LYS A 44 -13.52 3.18 -2.34
C LYS A 44 -13.08 2.45 -1.06
N ILE A 45 -13.82 1.42 -0.68
CA ILE A 45 -13.55 0.62 0.50
C ILE A 45 -12.68 -0.57 0.10
N VAL A 46 -11.54 -0.71 0.77
CA VAL A 46 -10.57 -1.79 0.53
C VAL A 46 -10.27 -2.56 1.81
N THR A 47 -9.88 -3.81 1.67
CA THR A 47 -9.36 -4.63 2.78
C THR A 47 -8.02 -5.26 2.36
N PRO A 48 -6.97 -5.24 3.21
CA PRO A 48 -5.70 -5.83 2.85
C PRO A 48 -5.82 -7.35 2.77
N ARG A 49 -5.19 -7.99 1.78
CA ARG A 49 -5.22 -9.45 1.65
C ARG A 49 -4.42 -10.13 2.75
N GLU A 50 -3.29 -9.54 3.13
CA GLU A 50 -2.43 -10.00 4.22
C GLU A 50 -2.36 -8.94 5.33
N GLU A 51 -1.57 -9.20 6.38
CA GLU A 51 -1.31 -8.21 7.42
C GLU A 51 -0.46 -7.07 6.85
N ILE A 52 -0.82 -5.83 7.16
CA ILE A 52 -0.03 -4.67 6.72
C ILE A 52 1.24 -4.61 7.57
N PRO A 53 2.45 -4.58 6.98
CA PRO A 53 3.68 -4.46 7.75
C PRO A 53 3.67 -3.17 8.58
N SER A 54 3.91 -3.29 9.89
CA SER A 54 3.84 -2.15 10.82
C SER A 54 4.83 -1.03 10.48
N GLU A 55 5.95 -1.35 9.82
CA GLU A 55 6.94 -0.38 9.36
C GLU A 55 6.39 0.59 8.30
N TYR A 56 5.43 0.13 7.50
CA TYR A 56 4.86 0.90 6.38
C TYR A 56 3.40 1.29 6.58
N GLU A 57 2.78 0.95 7.72
CA GLU A 57 1.35 1.12 7.94
C GLU A 57 0.90 2.58 7.75
N ASP A 58 1.61 3.54 8.34
CA ASP A 58 1.28 4.97 8.23
C ASP A 58 1.39 5.46 6.78
N GLN A 59 2.45 5.05 6.06
CA GLN A 59 2.69 5.41 4.66
C GLN A 59 1.60 4.84 3.74
N ILE A 60 1.21 3.59 3.97
CA ILE A 60 0.16 2.90 3.23
C ILE A 60 -1.19 3.59 3.46
N ARG A 61 -1.53 3.89 4.73
CA ARG A 61 -2.77 4.59 5.07
C ARG A 61 -2.82 5.99 4.48
N ALA A 62 -1.71 6.74 4.50
CA ALA A 62 -1.60 8.04 3.87
C ALA A 62 -1.83 7.93 2.35
N THR A 63 -1.15 7.01 1.67
CA THR A 63 -1.28 6.77 0.22
C THR A 63 -2.71 6.45 -0.18
N LEU A 64 -3.40 5.57 0.56
CA LEU A 64 -4.80 5.24 0.31
C LEU A 64 -5.71 6.45 0.50
N SER A 65 -5.52 7.19 1.60
CA SER A 65 -6.31 8.38 1.93
C SER A 65 -6.19 9.48 0.88
N GLU A 66 -4.98 9.74 0.37
CA GLU A 66 -4.73 10.68 -0.73
C GLU A 66 -5.50 10.30 -2.00
N GLN A 67 -5.68 9.01 -2.25
CA GLN A 67 -6.46 8.47 -3.37
C GLN A 67 -7.95 8.25 -3.01
N SER A 68 -8.39 8.73 -1.85
CA SER A 68 -9.75 8.62 -1.31
C SER A 68 -10.21 7.19 -1.02
N TYR A 69 -9.27 6.25 -0.80
CA TYR A 69 -9.57 4.91 -0.33
C TYR A 69 -9.63 4.85 1.19
N SER A 70 -10.55 4.04 1.71
CA SER A 70 -10.68 3.75 3.14
C SER A 70 -10.43 2.27 3.40
N ILE A 71 -9.60 1.97 4.40
CA ILE A 71 -9.37 0.58 4.83
C ILE A 71 -10.52 0.14 5.73
N SER A 72 -11.15 -0.98 5.39
CA SER A 72 -12.03 -1.72 6.29
C SER A 72 -11.21 -2.69 7.12
N ASP A 73 -11.48 -2.74 8.42
CA ASP A 73 -11.04 -3.84 9.26
C ASP A 73 -11.65 -5.16 8.75
N LYS A 74 -10.90 -6.25 8.86
CA LYS A 74 -11.39 -7.61 8.56
C LYS A 74 -12.32 -8.13 9.64
#